data_AF-A0A133V3Y2-F1
#
_entry.id   AF-A0A133V3Y2-F1
#
_cell.length_a   1.000
_cell.length_b   1.000
_cell.length_c   1.000
_cell.angle_alpha   90.00
_cell.angle_beta   90.00
_cell.angle_gamma   90.00
#
_symmetry.space_group_name_H-M   'P 1'
#
loop_
_entity.id
_entity.type
_entity.pdbx_description
1 polymer ?
#
loop_
_entity_poly.entity_id
_entity_poly.type
_entity_poly.pdbx_seq_one_letter_code
_entity_poly.pdbx_strand_id
1 'polypeptide(L)'
;MRYLNEYSITAIISVLLVIGLFTIAVTEQSTQEDESNDLKKLLVTIDGSIKTLRLRGENSASDVLEGIQSQYNSFTSPYESDNFDNKPNLVKLNQEIDNKLAKLKQSPDKNSIRELRGMIQEMANELGVRLSFIYENSMIIILGVSFILSLIMSIIIKIGVNWEKIRGIRIELKNWQDKLRQAQLKSKKKEIRKLKLQQGEMSERQNTILMTDLKQAILYLIPFVLAWFWLST
;
A
#
# COMPACT_ATOMS: atom_id res chain seq x y z
N MET A 1 -17.39 -30.29 -5.45
CA MET A 1 -16.97 -29.49 -6.63
C MET A 1 -17.56 -28.09 -6.68
N ARG A 2 -18.76 -27.81 -6.14
CA ARG A 2 -19.39 -26.46 -6.19
C ARG A 2 -18.58 -25.33 -5.51
N TYR A 3 -17.98 -25.61 -4.36
CA TYR A 3 -17.19 -24.62 -3.61
C TYR A 3 -15.90 -24.15 -4.31
N LEU A 4 -15.30 -24.96 -5.17
CA LEU A 4 -14.10 -24.57 -5.93
C LEU A 4 -14.40 -23.48 -6.97
N ASN A 5 -15.64 -23.41 -7.48
CA ASN A 5 -16.03 -22.48 -8.52
C ASN A 5 -16.34 -21.07 -7.98
N GLU A 6 -16.87 -20.97 -6.75
CA GLU A 6 -17.18 -19.67 -6.16
C GLU A 6 -15.89 -18.91 -5.78
N TYR A 7 -14.91 -19.59 -5.20
CA TYR A 7 -13.63 -18.97 -4.86
C TYR A 7 -12.81 -18.58 -6.10
N SER A 8 -12.85 -19.39 -7.18
CA SER A 8 -12.16 -19.05 -8.42
C SER A 8 -12.78 -17.82 -9.11
N ILE A 9 -14.11 -17.69 -9.10
CA ILE A 9 -14.81 -16.50 -9.63
C ILE A 9 -14.45 -15.26 -8.82
N THR A 10 -14.47 -15.34 -7.48
CA THR A 10 -14.06 -14.19 -6.63
C THR A 10 -12.61 -13.79 -6.85
N ALA A 11 -11.70 -14.75 -7.05
CA ALA A 11 -10.30 -14.47 -7.37
C ALA A 11 -10.16 -13.72 -8.69
N ILE A 12 -10.85 -14.18 -9.75
CA ILE A 12 -10.82 -13.56 -11.07
C ILE A 12 -11.35 -12.12 -11.02
N ILE A 13 -12.46 -11.89 -10.33
CA ILE A 13 -13.04 -10.54 -10.17
C ILE A 13 -12.07 -9.61 -9.45
N SER A 14 -11.44 -10.09 -8.37
CA SER A 14 -10.47 -9.28 -7.62
C SER A 14 -9.22 -8.94 -8.43
N VAL A 15 -8.71 -9.88 -9.25
CA VAL A 15 -7.58 -9.63 -10.16
C VAL A 15 -7.97 -8.63 -11.26
N LEU A 16 -9.17 -8.75 -11.83
CA LEU A 16 -9.68 -7.79 -12.82
C LEU A 16 -9.86 -6.39 -12.23
N LEU A 17 -10.31 -6.26 -10.98
CA LEU A 17 -10.39 -4.98 -10.27
C LEU A 17 -9.02 -4.33 -10.08
N VAL A 18 -8.01 -5.12 -9.70
CA VAL A 18 -6.63 -4.62 -9.58
C VAL A 18 -6.11 -4.19 -10.95
N ILE A 19 -6.27 -5.00 -11.99
CA ILE A 19 -5.83 -4.64 -13.34
C ILE A 19 -6.53 -3.36 -13.82
N GLY A 20 -7.84 -3.21 -13.57
CA GLY A 20 -8.59 -2.00 -13.92
C GLY A 20 -8.07 -0.75 -13.21
N LEU A 21 -7.82 -0.82 -11.89
CA LEU A 21 -7.22 0.26 -11.13
C LEU A 21 -5.80 0.59 -11.61
N PHE A 22 -5.02 -0.44 -11.96
CA PHE A 22 -3.68 -0.28 -12.53
C PHE A 22 -3.70 0.36 -13.91
N THR A 23 -4.63 -0.03 -14.79
CA THR A 23 -4.76 0.60 -16.12
C THR A 23 -5.11 2.07 -16.00
N ILE A 24 -6.05 2.42 -15.11
CA ILE A 24 -6.45 3.82 -14.88
C ILE A 24 -5.25 4.63 -14.39
N ALA A 25 -4.48 4.11 -13.42
CA ALA A 25 -3.27 4.77 -12.92
C ALA A 25 -2.21 5.03 -14.00
N VAL A 26 -1.97 4.05 -14.89
CA VAL A 26 -1.00 4.19 -15.98
C VAL A 26 -1.50 5.15 -17.07
N THR A 27 -2.79 5.14 -17.42
CA THR A 27 -3.36 6.07 -18.41
C THR A 27 -3.53 7.51 -17.90
N GLU A 28 -3.81 7.70 -16.60
CA GLU A 28 -3.85 9.05 -15.99
C GLU A 28 -2.45 9.66 -15.92
N GLN A 29 -1.41 8.83 -15.75
CA GLN A 29 -0.03 9.28 -15.75
C GLN A 29 0.38 9.88 -17.11
N SER A 30 -0.19 9.42 -18.23
CA SER A 30 0.17 9.88 -19.57
C SER A 30 -0.66 11.05 -20.14
N THR A 31 -1.68 11.55 -19.43
CA THR A 31 -2.64 12.53 -19.99
C THR A 31 -2.64 13.93 -19.36
N GLN A 32 -1.87 14.19 -18.30
CA GLN A 32 -1.95 15.48 -17.58
C GLN A 32 -0.61 15.87 -16.92
N GLU A 33 0.49 15.76 -17.66
CA GLU A 33 1.83 15.48 -17.09
C GLU A 33 2.63 16.71 -16.61
N ASP A 34 2.34 17.94 -17.05
CA ASP A 34 3.16 19.11 -16.69
C ASP A 34 2.52 20.05 -15.64
N GLU A 35 1.32 20.60 -15.85
CA GLU A 35 0.75 21.62 -14.95
C GLU A 35 0.30 21.07 -13.58
N SER A 36 -0.26 19.86 -13.55
CA SER A 36 -0.70 19.20 -12.31
C SER A 36 0.49 18.71 -11.45
N ASN A 37 1.66 18.52 -12.08
CA ASN A 37 2.85 18.01 -11.42
C ASN A 37 3.48 19.05 -10.48
N ASP A 38 3.47 20.31 -10.86
CA ASP A 38 3.99 21.39 -10.01
C ASP A 38 3.09 21.66 -8.82
N LEU A 39 1.76 21.61 -9.01
CA LEU A 39 0.79 21.61 -7.92
C LEU A 39 1.00 20.41 -6.98
N LYS A 40 1.20 19.21 -7.52
CA LYS A 40 1.48 18.00 -6.75
C LYS A 40 2.76 18.15 -5.91
N LYS A 41 3.86 18.63 -6.49
CA LYS A 41 5.12 18.88 -5.77
C LYS A 41 4.93 19.91 -4.65
N LEU A 42 4.20 20.98 -4.92
CA LEU A 42 3.88 22.02 -3.94
C LEU A 42 3.10 21.44 -2.75
N LEU A 43 2.03 20.69 -2.99
CA LEU A 43 1.22 20.07 -1.94
C LEU A 43 2.01 19.01 -1.14
N VAL A 44 2.88 18.23 -1.79
CA VAL A 44 3.79 17.29 -1.11
C VAL A 44 4.76 18.03 -0.19
N THR A 45 5.31 19.16 -0.62
CA THR A 45 6.21 19.98 0.21
C THR A 45 5.47 20.55 1.43
N ILE A 46 4.23 21.01 1.25
CA ILE A 46 3.36 21.49 2.34
C ILE A 46 3.06 20.38 3.34
N ASP A 47 2.64 19.20 2.89
CA ASP A 47 2.43 18.04 3.78
C ASP A 47 3.74 17.60 4.47
N GLY A 48 4.86 17.70 3.76
CA GLY A 48 6.21 17.48 4.28
C GLY A 48 6.55 18.41 5.44
N SER A 49 6.14 19.68 5.38
CA SER A 49 6.37 20.65 6.45
C SER A 49 5.66 20.28 7.76
N ILE A 50 4.49 19.63 7.70
CA ILE A 50 3.81 19.09 8.89
C ILE A 50 4.62 17.95 9.50
N LYS A 51 5.23 17.11 8.66
CA LYS A 51 6.08 16.00 9.10
C LYS A 51 7.38 16.52 9.72
N THR A 52 8.02 17.52 9.12
CA THR A 52 9.24 18.13 9.67
C THR A 52 8.94 18.86 10.99
N LEU A 53 7.84 19.60 11.08
CA LEU A 53 7.40 20.22 12.34
C LEU A 53 7.27 19.20 13.47
N ARG A 54 6.69 18.03 13.17
CA ARG A 54 6.51 16.96 14.17
C ARG A 54 7.82 16.28 14.58
N LEU A 55 8.73 16.05 13.63
CA LEU A 55 9.91 15.20 13.85
C LEU A 55 11.20 15.97 14.13
N ARG A 56 11.30 17.22 13.68
CA ARG A 56 12.52 18.04 13.72
C ARG A 56 12.32 19.42 14.35
N GLY A 57 11.08 19.79 14.71
CA GLY A 57 10.77 21.06 15.37
C GLY A 57 10.58 22.23 14.41
N GLU A 58 10.34 23.41 14.98
CA GLU A 58 9.87 24.61 14.28
C GLU A 58 10.88 25.17 13.28
N ASN A 59 12.16 25.25 13.65
CA ASN A 59 13.20 25.82 12.77
C ASN A 59 13.30 25.09 11.43
N SER A 60 13.33 23.75 11.45
CA SER A 60 13.36 22.95 10.22
C SER A 60 12.04 22.97 9.44
N ALA A 61 10.92 23.32 10.07
CA ALA A 61 9.66 23.52 9.37
C ALA A 61 9.64 24.88 8.66
N SER A 62 10.17 25.93 9.30
CA SER A 62 10.35 27.25 8.69
C SER A 62 11.19 27.18 7.41
N ASP A 63 12.33 26.49 7.45
CA ASP A 63 13.21 26.32 6.27
C ASP A 63 12.45 25.69 5.07
N VAL A 64 11.56 24.73 5.34
CA VAL A 64 10.73 24.11 4.29
C VAL A 64 9.65 25.08 3.79
N LEU A 65 9.08 25.88 4.68
CA LEU A 65 8.08 26.91 4.36
C LEU A 65 8.65 28.05 3.53
N GLU A 66 9.95 28.33 3.63
CA GLU A 66 10.64 29.26 2.73
C GLU A 66 10.62 28.78 1.27
N GLY A 67 10.87 27.49 1.05
CA GLY A 67 10.81 26.87 -0.28
C GLY A 67 9.40 26.82 -0.88
N ILE A 68 8.36 26.72 -0.03
CA ILE A 68 6.96 26.67 -0.48
C ILE A 68 6.54 27.96 -1.18
N GLN A 69 7.00 29.13 -0.72
CA GLN A 69 6.66 30.40 -1.39
C GLN A 69 7.23 30.49 -2.80
N SER A 70 8.48 30.05 -3.00
CA SER A 70 9.06 30.01 -4.35
C SER A 70 8.31 29.06 -5.26
N GLN A 71 7.93 27.87 -4.76
CA GLN A 71 7.18 26.89 -5.55
C GLN A 71 5.77 27.39 -5.89
N TYR A 72 5.11 28.09 -4.95
CA TYR A 72 3.80 28.68 -5.17
C TYR A 72 3.86 29.77 -6.25
N ASN A 73 4.83 30.68 -6.18
CA ASN A 73 5.00 31.72 -7.20
C ASN A 73 5.30 31.13 -8.58
N SER A 74 6.13 30.08 -8.65
CA SER A 74 6.39 29.36 -9.91
C SER A 74 5.13 28.70 -10.47
N PHE A 75 4.25 28.19 -9.61
CA PHE A 75 2.97 27.59 -10.00
C PHE A 75 1.97 28.64 -10.52
N THR A 76 1.91 29.82 -9.90
CA THR A 76 0.94 30.87 -10.28
C THR A 76 1.40 31.74 -11.45
N SER A 77 2.72 31.93 -11.62
CA SER A 77 3.32 32.82 -12.62
C SER A 77 2.79 32.64 -14.06
N PRO A 78 2.54 31.41 -14.58
CA PRO A 78 1.97 31.23 -15.92
C PRO A 78 0.55 31.80 -16.10
N TYR A 79 -0.16 32.07 -15.00
CA TYR A 79 -1.56 32.51 -15.01
C TYR A 79 -1.74 33.98 -14.59
N GLU A 80 -0.66 34.64 -14.14
CA GLU A 80 -0.67 36.02 -13.64
C GLU A 80 -1.05 37.05 -14.70
N SER A 81 -0.68 36.86 -15.97
CA SER A 81 -0.97 37.84 -17.03
C SER A 81 -2.40 37.77 -17.59
N ASP A 82 -3.02 36.58 -17.59
CA ASP A 82 -4.26 36.33 -18.32
C ASP A 82 -5.49 36.12 -17.40
N ASN A 83 -5.31 35.69 -16.15
CA ASN A 83 -6.42 35.29 -15.26
C ASN A 83 -6.56 36.12 -13.97
N PHE A 84 -5.52 36.83 -13.52
CA PHE A 84 -5.55 37.56 -12.25
C PHE A 84 -6.24 38.93 -12.34
N ASP A 85 -6.04 39.66 -13.44
CA ASP A 85 -6.48 41.05 -13.55
C ASP A 85 -8.00 41.24 -13.63
N ASN A 86 -8.75 40.19 -14.01
CA ASN A 86 -10.21 40.25 -14.17
C ASN A 86 -11.00 39.44 -13.14
N LYS A 87 -10.33 38.82 -12.15
CA LYS A 87 -10.97 38.00 -11.10
C LYS A 87 -10.59 38.50 -9.70
N PRO A 88 -11.37 39.43 -9.11
CA PRO A 88 -11.04 40.01 -7.79
C PRO A 88 -11.00 38.98 -6.66
N ASN A 89 -11.65 37.82 -6.83
CA ASN A 89 -11.60 36.73 -5.86
C ASN A 89 -10.25 36.00 -5.87
N LEU A 90 -9.62 35.83 -7.05
CA LEU A 90 -8.29 35.20 -7.16
C LEU A 90 -7.20 36.08 -6.56
N VAL A 91 -7.26 37.39 -6.80
CA VAL A 91 -6.32 38.35 -6.22
C VAL A 91 -6.38 38.32 -4.69
N LYS A 92 -7.59 38.27 -4.12
CA LYS A 92 -7.79 38.15 -2.67
C LYS A 92 -7.23 36.84 -2.14
N LEU A 93 -7.56 35.71 -2.77
CA LEU A 93 -7.08 34.39 -2.36
C LEU A 93 -5.54 34.32 -2.41
N ASN A 94 -4.91 34.91 -3.42
CA ASN A 94 -3.46 34.97 -3.53
C ASN A 94 -2.82 35.77 -2.39
N GLN A 95 -3.38 36.94 -2.08
CA GLN A 95 -2.93 37.76 -0.96
C GLN A 95 -3.13 37.04 0.38
N GLU A 96 -4.23 36.31 0.55
CA GLU A 96 -4.46 35.49 1.74
C GLU A 96 -3.42 34.38 1.89
N ILE A 97 -3.07 33.70 0.79
CA ILE A 97 -2.02 32.68 0.75
C ILE A 97 -0.66 33.27 1.11
N ASP A 98 -0.27 34.40 0.51
CA ASP A 98 0.99 35.09 0.81
C ASP A 98 1.08 35.51 2.29
N ASN A 99 0.01 36.09 2.81
CA ASN A 99 -0.08 36.49 4.22
C ASN A 99 0.00 35.27 5.16
N LYS A 100 -0.63 34.15 4.78
CA LYS A 100 -0.58 32.91 5.55
C LYS A 100 0.84 32.32 5.54
N LEU A 101 1.50 32.30 4.40
CA LEU A 101 2.89 31.84 4.26
C LEU A 101 3.84 32.70 5.10
N ALA A 102 3.71 34.02 5.07
CA ALA A 102 4.53 34.93 5.88
C ALA A 102 4.38 34.65 7.39
N LYS A 103 3.15 34.41 7.85
CA LYS A 103 2.89 34.04 9.26
C LYS A 103 3.44 32.66 9.61
N LEU A 104 3.29 31.69 8.72
CA LEU A 104 3.74 30.32 8.93
C LEU A 104 5.26 30.19 9.01
N LYS A 105 6.01 31.01 8.25
CA LYS A 105 7.48 31.08 8.35
C LYS A 105 7.93 31.52 9.76
N GLN A 106 7.19 32.43 10.38
CA GLN A 106 7.54 32.93 11.71
C GLN A 106 7.10 31.98 12.83
N SER A 107 5.93 31.35 12.67
CA SER A 107 5.36 30.45 13.66
C SER A 107 4.67 29.28 12.96
N PRO A 108 5.39 28.18 12.67
CA PRO A 108 4.83 27.02 11.99
C PRO A 108 3.78 26.33 12.87
N ASP A 109 2.53 26.31 12.41
CA ASP A 109 1.43 25.62 13.09
C ASP A 109 0.79 24.57 12.16
N LYS A 110 0.51 23.39 12.71
CA LYS A 110 -0.05 22.25 11.97
C LYS A 110 -1.40 22.56 11.34
N ASN A 111 -2.28 23.27 12.03
CA ASN A 111 -3.62 23.58 11.50
C ASN A 111 -3.52 24.65 10.41
N SER A 112 -2.72 25.68 10.66
CA SER A 112 -2.44 26.75 9.71
C SER A 112 -1.78 26.25 8.42
N ILE A 113 -0.88 25.25 8.50
CA ILE A 113 -0.28 24.60 7.32
C ILE A 113 -1.32 23.80 6.53
N ARG A 114 -2.28 23.15 7.20
CA ARG A 114 -3.39 22.44 6.50
C ARG A 114 -4.36 23.40 5.83
N GLU A 115 -4.64 24.53 6.47
CA GLU A 115 -5.46 25.58 5.88
C GLU A 115 -4.79 26.15 4.63
N LEU A 116 -3.48 26.42 4.70
CA LEU A 116 -2.67 26.83 3.54
C LEU A 116 -2.79 25.83 2.38
N ARG A 117 -2.68 24.53 2.68
CA ARG A 117 -2.89 23.46 1.69
C ARG A 117 -4.25 23.58 1.00
N GLY A 118 -5.31 23.82 1.78
CA GLY A 118 -6.67 24.01 1.27
C GLY A 118 -6.79 25.23 0.35
N MET A 119 -6.24 26.37 0.76
CA MET A 119 -6.25 27.61 -0.04
C MET A 119 -5.50 27.44 -1.37
N ILE A 120 -4.36 26.77 -1.38
CA ILE A 120 -3.58 26.50 -2.60
C ILE A 120 -4.33 25.53 -3.53
N GLN A 121 -5.04 24.55 -2.98
CA GLN A 121 -5.90 23.67 -3.77
C GLN A 121 -7.11 24.41 -4.35
N GLU A 122 -7.70 25.34 -3.60
CA GLU A 122 -8.76 26.23 -4.08
C GLU A 122 -8.26 27.14 -5.21
N MET A 123 -7.08 27.74 -5.05
CA MET A 123 -6.42 28.53 -6.08
C MET A 123 -6.22 27.72 -7.36
N ALA A 124 -5.69 26.50 -7.25
CA ALA A 124 -5.48 25.63 -8.40
C ALA A 124 -6.79 25.29 -9.13
N ASN A 125 -7.87 24.98 -8.38
CA ASN A 125 -9.17 24.69 -8.96
C ASN A 125 -9.75 25.88 -9.74
N GLU A 126 -9.59 27.10 -9.23
CA GLU A 126 -10.02 28.35 -9.88
C GLU A 126 -9.17 28.71 -11.11
N LEU A 127 -7.91 28.29 -11.13
CA LEU A 127 -7.00 28.36 -12.28
C LEU A 127 -7.25 27.25 -13.31
N GLY A 128 -8.16 26.30 -13.01
CA GLY A 128 -8.48 25.16 -13.88
C GLY A 128 -7.50 23.99 -13.76
N VAL A 129 -6.50 24.08 -12.89
CA VAL A 129 -5.54 23.01 -12.62
C VAL A 129 -6.12 22.09 -11.56
N ARG A 130 -6.54 20.89 -11.98
CA ARG A 130 -7.05 19.87 -11.07
C ARG A 130 -5.98 18.81 -10.81
N LEU A 131 -5.93 18.32 -9.57
CA LEU A 131 -5.18 17.12 -9.26
C LEU A 131 -5.86 15.91 -9.89
N SER A 132 -5.08 14.90 -10.25
CA SER A 132 -5.65 13.63 -10.70
C SER A 132 -6.56 13.06 -9.61
N PHE A 133 -7.63 12.39 -10.05
CA PHE A 133 -8.58 11.75 -9.14
C PHE A 133 -7.87 10.81 -8.14
N ILE A 134 -6.81 10.17 -8.60
CA ILE A 134 -5.97 9.29 -7.79
C ILE A 134 -5.26 10.03 -6.65
N TYR A 135 -4.75 11.23 -6.90
CA TYR A 135 -4.05 12.00 -5.88
C TYR A 135 -5.01 12.60 -4.86
N GLU A 136 -6.13 13.15 -5.34
CA GLU A 136 -7.18 13.74 -4.50
C GLU A 136 -7.77 12.72 -3.52
N ASN A 137 -8.02 11.49 -4.00
CA ASN A 137 -8.61 10.42 -3.20
C ASN A 137 -7.58 9.36 -2.76
N SER A 138 -6.30 9.74 -2.71
CA SER A 138 -5.17 8.83 -2.48
C SER A 138 -5.34 7.94 -1.26
N MET A 139 -5.85 8.47 -0.14
CA MET A 139 -6.09 7.68 1.07
C MET A 139 -7.10 6.54 0.85
N ILE A 140 -8.23 6.83 0.20
CA ILE A 140 -9.29 5.85 -0.06
C ILE A 140 -8.80 4.81 -1.07
N ILE A 141 -8.03 5.24 -2.07
CA ILE A 141 -7.49 4.37 -3.10
C ILE A 141 -6.44 3.42 -2.52
N ILE A 142 -5.50 3.94 -1.72
CA ILE A 142 -4.50 3.10 -1.04
C ILE A 142 -5.20 2.07 -0.13
N LEU A 143 -6.23 2.50 0.60
CA LEU A 143 -7.01 1.61 1.46
C LEU A 143 -7.74 0.55 0.63
N GLY A 144 -8.39 0.94 -0.46
CA GLY A 144 -9.10 0.04 -1.37
C GLY A 144 -8.17 -0.98 -2.01
N VAL A 145 -7.02 -0.55 -2.55
CA VAL A 145 -6.01 -1.42 -3.14
C VAL A 145 -5.46 -2.38 -2.08
N SER A 146 -5.13 -1.90 -0.88
CA SER A 146 -4.63 -2.74 0.21
C SER A 146 -5.66 -3.79 0.63
N PHE A 147 -6.93 -3.41 0.70
CA PHE A 147 -8.03 -4.31 1.03
C PHE A 147 -8.21 -5.39 -0.04
N ILE A 148 -8.23 -5.01 -1.32
CA ILE A 148 -8.35 -5.97 -2.44
C ILE A 148 -7.15 -6.91 -2.46
N LEU A 149 -5.93 -6.41 -2.25
CA LEU A 149 -4.72 -7.22 -2.21
C LEU A 149 -4.77 -8.24 -1.05
N SER A 150 -5.27 -7.81 0.12
CA SER A 150 -5.47 -8.70 1.27
C SER A 150 -6.48 -9.81 0.98
N LEU A 151 -7.59 -9.48 0.29
CA LEU A 151 -8.58 -10.46 -0.15
C LEU A 151 -8.00 -11.46 -1.15
N ILE A 152 -7.26 -10.96 -2.16
CA ILE A 152 -6.56 -11.80 -3.14
C ILE A 152 -5.65 -12.77 -2.40
N MET A 153 -4.79 -12.28 -1.51
CA MET A 153 -3.85 -13.12 -0.77
C MET A 153 -4.59 -14.21 0.02
N SER A 154 -5.67 -13.82 0.71
CA SER A 154 -6.52 -14.75 1.47
C SER A 154 -7.13 -15.85 0.59
N ILE A 155 -7.60 -15.50 -0.60
CA ILE A 155 -8.20 -16.47 -1.54
C ILE A 155 -7.13 -17.41 -2.10
N ILE A 156 -5.98 -16.88 -2.50
CA ILE A 156 -4.90 -17.69 -3.09
C ILE A 156 -4.39 -18.73 -2.06
N ILE A 157 -4.22 -18.36 -0.79
CA ILE A 157 -3.85 -19.31 0.29
C ILE A 157 -4.89 -20.42 0.44
N LYS A 158 -6.17 -20.06 0.37
CA LYS A 158 -7.28 -20.98 0.56
C LYS A 158 -7.41 -21.98 -0.60
N ILE A 159 -7.13 -21.56 -1.83
CA ILE A 159 -7.16 -22.42 -3.03
C ILE A 159 -5.88 -23.26 -3.14
N GLY A 160 -4.71 -22.68 -2.81
CA GLY A 160 -3.41 -23.31 -3.01
C GLY A 160 -3.09 -24.47 -2.06
N VAL A 161 -3.80 -24.59 -0.93
CA VAL A 161 -3.49 -25.57 0.12
C VAL A 161 -4.68 -26.49 0.40
N ASN A 162 -4.47 -27.80 0.23
CA ASN A 162 -5.44 -28.81 0.66
C ASN A 162 -5.33 -29.04 2.18
N TRP A 163 -6.01 -28.19 2.94
CA TRP A 163 -6.01 -28.19 4.41
C TRP A 163 -6.51 -29.50 5.02
N GLU A 164 -7.41 -30.21 4.35
CA GLU A 164 -7.96 -31.47 4.82
C GLU A 164 -6.92 -32.59 4.75
N LYS A 165 -6.19 -32.69 3.64
CA LYS A 165 -5.08 -33.64 3.47
C LYS A 165 -3.97 -33.39 4.51
N ILE A 166 -3.59 -32.13 4.73
CA ILE A 166 -2.57 -31.79 5.74
C ILE A 166 -3.04 -32.15 7.15
N ARG A 167 -4.30 -31.86 7.49
CA ARG A 167 -4.84 -32.15 8.83
C ARG A 167 -4.83 -33.65 9.12
N GLY A 168 -5.21 -34.49 8.14
CA GLY A 168 -5.12 -35.95 8.25
C GLY A 168 -3.70 -36.43 8.50
N ILE A 169 -2.73 -35.95 7.70
CA ILE A 169 -1.32 -36.32 7.86
C ILE A 169 -0.77 -35.87 9.22
N ARG A 170 -1.12 -34.68 9.70
CA ARG A 170 -0.69 -34.18 11.03
C ARG A 170 -1.19 -35.07 12.17
N ILE A 171 -2.44 -35.55 12.09
CA ILE A 171 -3.02 -36.45 13.10
C ILE A 171 -2.29 -37.79 13.11
N GLU A 172 -2.00 -38.35 11.93
CA GLU A 172 -1.26 -39.62 11.81
C GLU A 172 0.18 -39.49 12.35
N LEU A 173 0.88 -38.40 12.02
CA LEU A 173 2.22 -38.13 12.54
C LEU A 173 2.22 -38.04 14.06
N LYS A 174 1.25 -37.31 14.65
CA LYS A 174 1.11 -37.18 16.10
C LYS A 174 0.86 -38.53 16.76
N ASN A 175 -0.05 -39.32 16.19
CA ASN A 175 -0.35 -40.67 16.69
C ASN A 175 0.87 -41.60 16.61
N TRP A 176 1.67 -41.50 15.55
CA TRP A 176 2.91 -42.28 15.42
C TRP A 176 3.98 -41.83 16.43
N GLN A 177 4.17 -40.51 16.61
CA GLN A 177 5.09 -39.96 17.60
C GLN A 177 4.69 -40.35 19.04
N ASP A 178 3.41 -40.28 19.36
CA ASP A 178 2.89 -40.67 20.68
C ASP A 178 3.09 -42.17 20.94
N LYS A 179 2.84 -43.03 19.94
CA LYS A 179 3.11 -44.47 20.05
C LYS A 179 4.60 -44.76 20.23
N LEU A 180 5.47 -44.04 19.52
CA LEU A 180 6.92 -44.20 19.63
C LEU A 180 7.43 -43.77 21.00
N ARG A 181 6.94 -42.64 21.52
CA ARG A 181 7.25 -42.16 22.88
C ARG A 181 6.80 -43.15 23.95
N GLN A 182 5.57 -43.66 23.85
CA GLN A 182 5.06 -44.66 24.80
C GLN A 182 5.85 -45.98 24.74
N ALA A 183 6.25 -46.43 23.56
CA ALA A 183 7.06 -47.64 23.40
C ALA A 183 8.48 -47.47 23.96
N GLN A 184 9.06 -46.27 23.86
CA GLN A 184 10.35 -45.92 24.47
C GLN A 184 10.26 -45.87 26.00
N LEU A 185 9.24 -45.21 26.56
CA LEU A 185 9.03 -45.15 28.02
C LEU A 185 8.84 -46.54 28.63
N LYS A 186 8.15 -47.43 27.92
CA LYS A 186 7.94 -48.83 28.34
C LYS A 186 9.08 -49.77 27.93
N SER A 187 10.18 -49.26 27.35
CA SER A 187 11.35 -50.03 26.88
C SER A 187 11.03 -51.24 25.98
N LYS A 188 9.96 -51.17 25.19
CA LYS A 188 9.49 -52.29 24.35
C LYS A 188 10.26 -52.36 23.04
N LYS A 189 11.43 -53.01 23.06
CA LYS A 189 12.37 -53.10 21.90
C LYS A 189 11.72 -53.57 20.59
N LYS A 190 10.76 -54.51 20.61
CA LYS A 190 10.06 -55.01 19.42
C LYS A 190 9.12 -53.97 18.78
N GLU A 191 8.33 -53.27 19.60
CA GLU A 191 7.43 -52.19 19.12
C GLU A 191 8.24 -51.01 18.56
N ILE A 192 9.35 -50.65 19.21
CA ILE A 192 10.25 -49.59 18.74
C ILE A 192 10.81 -49.94 17.35
N ARG A 193 11.25 -51.18 17.13
CA ARG A 193 11.77 -51.62 15.82
C ARG A 193 10.68 -51.58 14.73
N LYS A 194 9.45 -51.99 15.04
CA LYS A 194 8.31 -51.90 14.10
C LYS A 194 7.97 -50.45 13.74
N LEU A 195 7.96 -49.55 14.72
CA LEU A 195 7.68 -48.13 14.49
C LEU A 195 8.81 -47.42 13.73
N LYS A 196 10.07 -47.84 13.93
CA LYS A 196 11.22 -47.39 13.13
C LYS A 196 11.15 -47.84 11.66
N LEU A 197 10.60 -49.02 11.37
CA LEU A 197 10.37 -49.45 9.98
C LEU A 197 9.33 -48.55 9.27
N GLN A 198 8.34 -48.04 10.01
CA GLN A 198 7.36 -47.07 9.50
C GLN A 198 7.91 -45.63 9.38
N GLN A 199 9.14 -45.38 9.82
CA GLN A 199 9.74 -44.05 9.80
C GLN A 199 9.92 -43.52 8.37
N GLY A 200 10.17 -44.40 7.39
CA GLY A 200 10.28 -44.01 5.97
C GLY A 200 8.97 -43.42 5.43
N GLU A 201 7.86 -44.13 5.62
CA GLU A 201 6.52 -43.66 5.21
C GLU A 201 6.11 -42.38 5.95
N MET A 202 6.45 -42.26 7.24
CA MET A 202 6.17 -41.05 8.02
C MET A 202 7.05 -39.87 7.58
N SER A 203 8.27 -40.13 7.12
CA SER A 203 9.16 -39.13 6.54
C SER A 203 8.61 -38.57 5.22
N GLU A 204 8.10 -39.42 4.33
CA GLU A 204 7.45 -38.97 3.08
C GLU A 204 6.21 -38.12 3.35
N ARG A 205 5.41 -38.54 4.34
CA ARG A 205 4.25 -37.78 4.82
C ARG A 205 4.65 -36.43 5.43
N GLN A 206 5.75 -36.39 6.19
CA GLN A 206 6.32 -35.14 6.70
C GLN A 206 6.81 -34.23 5.57
N ASN A 207 7.48 -34.80 4.56
CA ASN A 207 7.95 -34.06 3.38
C ASN A 207 6.78 -33.48 2.58
N THR A 208 5.64 -34.17 2.54
CA THR A 208 4.40 -33.65 1.92
C THR A 208 3.89 -32.40 2.63
N ILE A 209 3.98 -32.34 3.97
CA ILE A 209 3.64 -31.13 4.73
C ILE A 209 4.63 -30.02 4.38
N LEU A 210 5.93 -30.30 4.44
CA LEU A 210 6.99 -29.32 4.15
C LEU A 210 6.88 -28.74 2.74
N MET A 211 6.63 -29.58 1.73
CA MET A 211 6.40 -29.15 0.35
C MET A 211 5.17 -28.26 0.21
N THR A 212 4.13 -28.50 1.01
CA THR A 212 2.94 -27.64 0.97
C THR A 212 3.19 -26.30 1.65
N ASP A 213 3.93 -26.29 2.76
CA ASP A 213 4.35 -25.05 3.44
C ASP A 213 5.30 -24.24 2.54
N LEU A 214 6.20 -24.88 1.80
CA LEU A 214 7.08 -24.24 0.80
C LEU A 214 6.28 -23.65 -0.37
N LYS A 215 5.30 -24.38 -0.90
CA LYS A 215 4.38 -23.84 -1.91
C LYS A 215 3.67 -22.59 -1.40
N GLN A 216 3.22 -22.61 -0.14
CA GLN A 216 2.60 -21.45 0.48
C GLN A 216 3.57 -20.27 0.63
N ALA A 217 4.82 -20.53 1.05
CA ALA A 217 5.85 -19.49 1.17
C ALA A 217 6.21 -18.84 -0.17
N ILE A 218 6.38 -19.64 -1.23
CA ILE A 218 6.63 -19.16 -2.59
C ILE A 218 5.46 -18.30 -3.08
N LEU A 219 4.24 -18.67 -2.73
CA LEU A 219 3.04 -17.93 -3.09
C LEU A 219 2.97 -16.53 -2.44
N TYR A 220 3.40 -16.41 -1.17
CA TYR A 220 3.57 -15.11 -0.50
C TYR A 220 4.71 -14.28 -1.08
N LEU A 221 5.65 -14.90 -1.78
CA LEU A 221 6.78 -14.22 -2.39
C LEU A 221 6.40 -13.53 -3.71
N ILE A 222 5.32 -13.98 -4.36
CA ILE A 222 4.84 -13.41 -5.65
C ILE A 222 4.51 -11.91 -5.55
N PRO A 223 3.70 -11.42 -4.59
CA PRO A 223 3.43 -9.99 -4.45
C PRO A 223 4.70 -9.16 -4.22
N PHE A 224 5.65 -9.71 -3.46
CA PHE A 224 6.91 -9.03 -3.16
C PHE A 224 7.78 -8.88 -4.42
N VAL A 225 7.91 -9.94 -5.22
CA VAL A 225 8.67 -9.90 -6.48
C VAL A 225 8.01 -9.00 -7.51
N LEU A 226 6.68 -9.02 -7.61
CA LEU A 226 5.93 -8.11 -8.50
C LEU A 226 6.17 -6.65 -8.11
N ALA A 227 6.07 -6.33 -6.82
CA ALA A 227 6.35 -4.98 -6.32
C ALA A 227 7.80 -4.57 -6.59
N TRP A 228 8.77 -5.48 -6.39
CA TRP A 228 10.19 -5.22 -6.64
C TRP A 228 10.48 -4.95 -8.11
N PHE A 229 9.97 -5.79 -9.02
CA PHE A 229 10.17 -5.63 -10.46
C PHE A 229 9.65 -4.26 -10.95
N TRP A 230 8.49 -3.85 -10.43
CA TRP A 230 7.90 -2.56 -10.74
C TRP A 230 8.70 -1.38 -10.18
N LEU A 231 9.28 -1.51 -8.98
CA LEU A 231 10.13 -0.47 -8.38
C LEU A 231 11.50 -0.35 -9.04
N SER A 232 11.96 -1.42 -9.70
CA SER A 232 13.22 -1.46 -10.44
C SER A 232 13.11 -1.02 -11.90
N THR A 233 11.88 -0.80 -12.39
CA THR A 233 11.61 -0.28 -13.74
C THR A 233 11.27 1.19 -13.66
#